data_AF-A0A9C9X1J8-F1
#
_entry.id   AF-A0A9C9X1J8-F1
#
_cell.length_a   1.000
_cell.length_b   1.000
_cell.length_c   1.000
_cell.angle_alpha   90.00
_cell.angle_beta   90.00
_cell.angle_gamma   90.00
#
_symmetry.space_group_name_H-M   'P 1'
#
loop_
_entity.id
_entity.type
_entity.pdbx_description
1 polymer ?
#
loop_
_entity_poly.entity_id
_entity_poly.type
_entity_poly.pdbx_seq_one_letter_code
_entity_poly.pdbx_strand_id
1 'polypeptide(L)'
;MQRAIDLVLSHGKVRVGVLGLSFKGDTDDLRESPMVDVVESLLGKGYQIRIYDRNVRLAKLFGANKKFINEKIPHISNLIVEIPEELLRESDLLIIGNNAPGFKDIVKASAGRHKIVDFVRIVKELTESDDNYEGLCW
;
A
#
# COMPACT_ATOMS: atom_id res chain seq x y z
N MET A 1 -10.17 0.43 -10.57
CA MET A 1 -9.12 1.46 -10.42
C MET A 1 -9.65 2.83 -10.04
N GLN A 2 -10.59 3.44 -10.79
CA GLN A 2 -11.11 4.79 -10.45
C GLN A 2 -11.73 4.87 -9.04
N ARG A 3 -12.61 3.92 -8.69
CA ARG A 3 -13.17 3.78 -7.33
C ARG A 3 -12.08 3.65 -6.24
N ALA A 4 -11.00 2.95 -6.60
CA ALA A 4 -9.68 2.93 -5.96
C ALA A 4 -9.26 4.28 -5.36
N ILE A 5 -9.03 5.15 -6.33
CA ILE A 5 -8.47 6.47 -6.14
C ILE A 5 -9.50 7.39 -5.50
N ASP A 6 -10.76 7.33 -5.93
CA ASP A 6 -11.84 8.18 -5.40
C ASP A 6 -12.07 7.94 -3.89
N LEU A 7 -11.98 6.67 -3.45
CA LEU A 7 -12.08 6.31 -2.05
C LEU A 7 -10.97 6.98 -1.22
N VAL A 8 -9.72 6.90 -1.68
CA VAL A 8 -8.59 7.57 -1.03
C VAL A 8 -8.77 9.09 -1.06
N LEU A 9 -9.23 9.65 -2.19
CA LEU A 9 -9.45 11.10 -2.33
C LEU A 9 -10.52 11.64 -1.39
N SER A 10 -11.53 10.84 -1.04
CA SER A 10 -12.60 11.24 -0.12
C SER A 10 -12.10 11.54 1.29
N HIS A 11 -10.92 11.03 1.65
CA HIS A 11 -10.26 11.28 2.94
C HIS A 11 -9.48 12.61 2.98
N GLY A 12 -9.46 13.35 1.88
CA GLY A 12 -8.68 14.58 1.76
C GLY A 12 -7.18 14.32 1.62
N LYS A 13 -6.39 15.40 1.64
CA LYS A 13 -4.94 15.32 1.39
C LYS A 13 -4.20 14.96 2.67
N VAL A 14 -3.95 13.67 2.87
CA VAL A 14 -3.28 13.07 4.04
C VAL A 14 -2.02 12.31 3.63
N ARG A 15 -1.18 11.91 4.59
CA ARG A 15 -0.03 11.04 4.33
C ARG A 15 -0.52 9.60 4.15
N VAL A 16 -0.12 8.97 3.05
CA VAL A 16 -0.61 7.64 2.65
C VAL A 16 0.50 6.60 2.84
N GLY A 17 0.20 5.56 3.60
CA GLY A 17 0.98 4.34 3.67
C GLY A 17 0.37 3.28 2.77
N VAL A 18 1.18 2.56 2.00
CA VAL A 18 0.73 1.44 1.16
C VAL A 18 1.38 0.15 1.64
N LEU A 19 0.56 -0.81 2.05
CA LEU A 19 0.97 -2.19 2.30
C LEU A 19 0.77 -3.02 1.04
N GLY A 20 1.88 -3.44 0.43
CA GLY A 20 1.89 -4.27 -0.76
C GLY A 20 1.81 -3.45 -2.05
N LEU A 21 2.90 -3.49 -2.81
CA LEU A 21 3.00 -2.88 -4.13
C LEU A 21 3.00 -3.95 -5.23
N SER A 22 3.48 -5.15 -4.94
CA SER A 22 3.46 -6.25 -5.90
C SER A 22 2.04 -6.77 -6.15
N PHE A 23 1.88 -7.44 -7.30
CA PHE A 23 0.59 -7.99 -7.72
C PHE A 23 -0.01 -8.98 -6.71
N LYS A 24 0.83 -9.72 -5.99
CA LYS A 24 0.44 -10.68 -4.95
C LYS A 24 1.46 -10.69 -3.82
N GLY A 25 1.01 -11.05 -2.61
CA GLY A 25 1.84 -10.99 -1.41
C GLY A 25 3.05 -11.94 -1.36
N ASP A 26 3.18 -12.86 -2.32
CA ASP A 26 4.23 -13.86 -2.42
C ASP A 26 5.25 -13.60 -3.55
N THR A 27 5.11 -12.48 -4.27
CA THR A 27 5.98 -12.12 -5.40
C THR A 27 6.51 -10.70 -5.28
N ASP A 28 7.59 -10.41 -6.01
CA ASP A 28 8.12 -9.07 -6.27
C ASP A 28 7.68 -8.52 -7.63
N ASP A 29 6.79 -9.21 -8.35
CA ASP A 29 6.32 -8.78 -9.67
C ASP A 29 5.42 -7.55 -9.59
N LEU A 30 5.85 -6.51 -10.32
CA LEU A 30 5.23 -5.18 -10.37
C LEU A 30 4.62 -4.88 -11.74
N ARG A 31 4.91 -5.68 -12.77
CA ARG A 31 4.63 -5.33 -14.18
C ARG A 31 3.15 -5.15 -14.47
N GLU A 32 2.31 -5.93 -13.78
CA GLU A 32 0.85 -5.90 -13.90
C GLU A 32 0.19 -5.57 -12.55
N SER A 33 0.92 -4.94 -11.63
CA SER A 33 0.36 -4.59 -10.34
C SER A 33 -0.57 -3.37 -10.47
N PRO A 34 -1.88 -3.50 -10.15
CA PRO A 34 -2.79 -2.35 -10.15
C PRO A 34 -2.42 -1.32 -9.08
N MET A 35 -1.62 -1.71 -8.08
CA MET A 35 -1.14 -0.80 -7.06
C MET A 35 -0.10 0.19 -7.58
N VAL A 36 0.65 -0.16 -8.63
CA VAL A 36 1.56 0.79 -9.29
C VAL A 36 0.75 1.94 -9.88
N ASP A 37 -0.33 1.65 -10.59
CA ASP A 37 -1.19 2.69 -11.18
C ASP A 37 -1.89 3.55 -10.13
N VAL A 38 -2.34 2.95 -9.02
CA VAL A 38 -2.92 3.69 -7.89
C VAL A 38 -1.90 4.64 -7.28
N VAL A 39 -0.68 4.16 -7.02
CA VAL A 39 0.41 4.98 -6.47
C VAL A 39 0.78 6.11 -7.42
N GLU A 40 0.98 5.84 -8.72
CA GLU A 40 1.26 6.86 -9.73
C GLU A 40 0.18 7.95 -9.75
N SER A 41 -1.10 7.56 -9.71
CA SER A 41 -2.21 8.51 -9.72
C SER A 41 -2.22 9.39 -8.48
N LEU A 42 -2.00 8.82 -7.30
CA LEU A 42 -1.94 9.56 -6.04
C LEU A 42 -0.72 10.49 -5.98
N LEU A 43 0.44 10.05 -6.47
CA LEU A 43 1.64 10.89 -6.62
C LEU A 43 1.38 12.07 -7.55
N GLY A 44 0.75 11.83 -8.70
CA GLY A 44 0.36 12.88 -9.65
C GLY A 44 -0.63 13.89 -9.07
N LYS A 45 -1.39 13.50 -8.05
CA LYS A 45 -2.30 14.39 -7.28
C LYS A 45 -1.61 15.06 -6.07
N GLY A 46 -0.31 14.82 -5.89
CA GLY A 46 0.54 15.44 -4.88
C GLY A 46 0.39 14.85 -3.48
N TYR A 47 -0.02 13.59 -3.35
CA TYR A 47 -0.02 12.87 -2.08
C TYR A 47 1.42 12.55 -1.63
N GLN A 48 1.64 12.57 -0.31
CA GLN A 48 2.86 12.02 0.28
C GLN A 48 2.64 10.54 0.52
N ILE A 49 3.49 9.69 -0.08
CA ILE A 49 3.30 8.24 -0.08
C ILE A 49 4.52 7.54 0.46
N ARG A 50 4.31 6.56 1.35
CA ARG A 50 5.30 5.56 1.77
C ARG A 50 4.76 4.17 1.48
N ILE A 51 5.67 3.23 1.18
CA ILE A 51 5.30 1.91 0.70
C ILE A 51 6.08 0.85 1.46
N TYR A 52 5.40 -0.15 1.99
CA TYR A 52 6.06 -1.35 2.51
C TYR A 52 5.65 -2.56 1.68
N ASP A 53 6.65 -3.21 1.10
CA ASP A 53 6.52 -4.50 0.45
C ASP A 53 7.84 -5.26 0.60
N ARG A 54 7.80 -6.36 1.36
CA ARG A 54 9.01 -7.11 1.70
C ARG A 54 9.70 -7.67 0.46
N ASN A 55 8.95 -8.19 -0.51
CA ASN A 55 9.52 -8.85 -1.67
C ASN A 55 10.10 -7.83 -2.64
N VAL A 56 9.39 -6.72 -2.86
CA VAL A 56 9.86 -5.62 -3.72
C VAL A 56 11.10 -4.94 -3.13
N ARG A 57 11.15 -4.75 -1.80
CA ARG A 57 12.33 -4.22 -1.11
C ARG A 57 13.56 -5.10 -1.33
N LEU A 58 13.41 -6.42 -1.16
CA LEU A 58 14.50 -7.36 -1.45
C LEU A 58 14.89 -7.31 -2.93
N ALA A 59 13.91 -7.16 -3.82
CA ALA A 59 14.15 -7.08 -5.25
C ALA A 59 14.92 -5.82 -5.69
N LYS A 60 14.68 -4.68 -5.03
CA LYS A 60 15.47 -3.45 -5.23
C LYS A 60 16.96 -3.65 -4.93
N LEU A 61 17.27 -4.45 -3.90
CA LEU A 61 18.64 -4.73 -3.51
C LEU A 61 19.30 -5.77 -4.44
N PHE A 62 18.64 -6.92 -4.63
CA PHE A 62 19.26 -8.13 -5.22
C PHE A 62 18.43 -8.86 -6.29
N GLY A 63 17.23 -8.38 -6.66
CA GLY A 63 16.25 -9.21 -7.37
C GLY A 63 16.16 -9.07 -8.88
N ALA A 64 15.37 -9.97 -9.46
CA ALA A 64 15.11 -10.09 -10.90
C ALA A 64 14.40 -8.86 -11.49
N ASN A 65 13.58 -8.18 -10.68
CA ASN A 65 12.82 -7.00 -11.12
C ASN A 65 13.54 -5.66 -10.92
N LYS A 66 14.80 -5.66 -10.45
CA LYS A 66 15.59 -4.44 -10.24
C LYS A 66 15.66 -3.54 -11.47
N LYS A 67 15.81 -4.14 -12.66
CA LYS A 67 15.85 -3.40 -13.93
C LYS A 67 14.54 -2.67 -14.20
N PHE A 68 13.40 -3.36 -14.03
CA PHE A 68 12.08 -2.76 -14.18
C PHE A 68 11.88 -1.59 -13.22
N ILE A 69 12.23 -1.77 -11.94
CA ILE A 69 12.11 -0.73 -10.92
C ILE A 69 12.93 0.52 -11.31
N ASN A 70 14.19 0.32 -11.71
CA ASN A 70 15.09 1.42 -12.04
C ASN A 70 14.72 2.14 -13.35
N GLU A 71 14.19 1.42 -14.34
CA GLU A 71 13.87 1.99 -15.66
C GLU A 71 12.46 2.57 -15.74
N LYS A 72 11.48 1.97 -15.05
CA LYS A 72 10.06 2.32 -15.21
C LYS A 72 9.51 3.14 -14.06
N ILE A 73 9.92 2.84 -12.83
CA ILE A 73 9.34 3.46 -11.63
C ILE A 73 10.41 3.89 -10.60
N PRO A 74 11.50 4.56 -11.01
CA PRO A 74 12.58 4.93 -10.10
C PRO A 74 12.12 5.85 -8.97
N HIS A 75 11.12 6.69 -9.22
CA HIS A 75 10.51 7.57 -8.22
C HIS A 75 9.73 6.79 -7.16
N ILE A 76 8.97 5.75 -7.54
CA ILE A 76 8.26 4.87 -6.59
C ILE A 76 9.26 4.10 -5.71
N SER A 77 10.38 3.67 -6.30
CA SER A 77 11.44 2.98 -5.57
C SER A 77 11.93 3.74 -4.34
N ASN A 78 11.97 5.08 -4.40
CA ASN A 78 12.42 5.93 -3.29
C ASN A 78 11.38 6.09 -2.16
N LEU A 79 10.15 5.61 -2.38
CA LEU A 79 9.06 5.66 -1.41
C LEU A 79 9.00 4.40 -0.54
N ILE A 80 9.75 3.36 -0.92
CA ILE A 80 9.78 2.08 -0.23
C ILE A 80 10.54 2.23 1.09
N VAL A 81 9.88 1.90 2.20
CA VAL A 81 10.44 1.89 3.55
C VAL A 81 10.97 0.51 3.93
N GLU A 82 11.89 0.45 4.89
CA GLU A 82 12.56 -0.79 5.24
C GLU A 82 11.72 -1.70 6.15
N ILE A 83 10.95 -1.09 7.05
CA ILE A 83 10.19 -1.77 8.09
C ILE A 83 8.74 -1.23 8.19
N PRO A 84 7.75 -2.06 8.58
CA PRO A 84 6.37 -1.63 8.72
C PRO A 84 6.17 -0.49 9.71
N GLU A 85 6.98 -0.43 10.77
CA GLU A 85 6.88 0.58 11.82
C GLU A 85 7.18 2.00 11.30
N GLU A 86 8.05 2.10 10.30
CA GLU A 86 8.32 3.35 9.58
C GLU A 86 7.10 3.77 8.76
N LEU A 87 6.50 2.82 8.03
CA LEU A 87 5.27 3.06 7.26
C LEU A 87 4.16 3.62 8.15
N LEU A 88 3.91 2.97 9.29
CA LEU A 88 2.84 3.36 10.22
C LEU A 88 3.10 4.74 10.84
N ARG A 89 4.36 5.11 11.10
CA ARG A 89 4.71 6.41 11.66
C ARG A 89 4.52 7.56 10.65
N GLU A 90 4.76 7.27 9.38
CA GLU A 90 4.75 8.25 8.30
C GLU A 90 3.43 8.33 7.53
N SER A 91 2.39 7.62 8.00
CA SER A 91 1.08 7.60 7.37
C SER A 91 -0.04 7.96 8.34
N ASP A 92 -1.10 8.55 7.79
CA ASP A 92 -2.39 8.80 8.45
C ASP A 92 -3.46 7.85 7.91
N LEU A 93 -3.36 7.52 6.61
CA LEU A 93 -4.21 6.56 5.90
C LEU A 93 -3.37 5.39 5.37
N LEU A 94 -3.82 4.18 5.62
CA LEU A 94 -3.17 2.93 5.24
C LEU A 94 -3.99 2.20 4.17
N ILE A 95 -3.41 2.02 2.99
CA ILE A 95 -3.98 1.24 1.88
C ILE A 95 -3.42 -0.18 1.93
N ILE A 96 -4.28 -1.19 1.83
CA ILE A 96 -3.87 -2.59 1.74
C ILE A 96 -4.06 -3.07 0.30
N GLY A 97 -2.95 -3.22 -0.42
CA GLY A 97 -2.92 -3.58 -1.84
C GLY A 97 -2.85 -5.08 -2.12
N ASN A 98 -2.29 -5.87 -1.20
CA ASN A 98 -2.24 -7.33 -1.28
C ASN A 98 -2.30 -7.99 0.10
N ASN A 99 -2.31 -9.32 0.16
CA ASN A 99 -2.45 -10.11 1.39
C ASN A 99 -1.14 -10.76 1.85
N ALA A 100 0.00 -10.07 1.73
CA ALA A 100 1.29 -10.62 2.10
C ALA A 100 1.32 -11.12 3.57
N PRO A 101 2.09 -12.20 3.86
CA PRO A 101 2.25 -12.69 5.22
C PRO A 101 2.68 -11.59 6.20
N GLY A 102 2.00 -11.50 7.34
CA GLY A 102 2.25 -10.49 8.38
C GLY A 102 1.44 -9.19 8.22
N PHE A 103 0.83 -8.91 7.06
CA PHE A 103 0.02 -7.70 6.89
C PHE A 103 -1.21 -7.68 7.80
N LYS A 104 -1.82 -8.84 8.10
CA LYS A 104 -2.93 -8.92 9.06
C LYS A 104 -2.55 -8.36 10.43
N ASP A 105 -1.34 -8.63 10.90
CA ASP A 105 -0.86 -8.17 12.21
C ASP A 105 -0.54 -6.68 12.19
N ILE A 106 0.03 -6.17 11.08
CA ILE A 106 0.27 -4.74 10.87
C ILE A 106 -1.05 -3.97 10.89
N VAL A 107 -2.07 -4.46 10.17
CA VAL A 107 -3.40 -3.84 10.10
C VAL A 107 -4.09 -3.84 11.45
N LYS A 108 -3.98 -4.94 12.22
CA LYS A 108 -4.48 -4.99 13.60
C LYS A 108 -3.76 -3.99 14.50
N ALA A 109 -2.46 -3.82 14.33
CA ALA A 109 -1.68 -2.85 15.09
C ALA A 109 -2.06 -1.39 14.74
N SER A 110 -2.48 -1.11 13.51
CA SER A 110 -2.91 0.23 13.07
C SER A 110 -4.37 0.57 13.43
N ALA A 111 -5.18 -0.42 13.82
CA ALA A 111 -6.58 -0.22 14.16
C ALA A 111 -6.76 0.89 15.23
N GLY A 112 -7.75 1.76 15.02
CA GLY A 112 -8.02 2.93 15.87
C GLY A 112 -7.00 4.07 15.83
N ARG A 113 -5.89 3.94 15.10
CA ARG A 113 -4.87 5.00 14.93
C ARG A 113 -4.80 5.55 13.51
N HIS A 114 -5.09 4.70 12.53
CA HIS A 114 -5.04 5.02 11.11
C HIS A 114 -6.40 4.80 10.47
N LYS A 115 -6.70 5.60 9.45
CA LYS A 115 -7.75 5.23 8.48
C LYS A 115 -7.23 4.09 7.62
N ILE A 116 -8.04 3.07 7.40
CA ILE A 116 -7.65 1.86 6.68
C ILE A 116 -8.55 1.72 5.46
N VAL A 117 -7.93 1.59 4.30
CA VAL A 117 -8.59 1.32 3.03
C VAL A 117 -8.12 -0.04 2.53
N ASP A 118 -9.03 -1.01 2.50
CA ASP A 118 -8.70 -2.40 2.18
C ASP A 118 -9.21 -2.80 0.79
N PHE A 119 -8.29 -3.11 -0.12
CA PHE A 119 -8.61 -3.56 -1.48
C PHE A 119 -8.74 -5.09 -1.60
N VAL A 120 -8.35 -5.86 -0.58
CA VAL A 120 -8.20 -7.32 -0.67
C VAL A 120 -8.97 -8.11 0.39
N ARG A 121 -9.63 -7.41 1.33
CA ARG A 121 -10.42 -8.01 2.41
C ARG A 121 -9.57 -8.82 3.37
N ILE A 122 -8.49 -8.24 3.87
CA ILE A 122 -7.49 -8.93 4.68
C ILE A 122 -7.96 -9.27 6.09
N VAL A 123 -8.80 -8.43 6.72
CA VAL A 123 -9.37 -8.70 8.06
C VAL A 123 -10.89 -8.60 8.03
N LYS A 124 -11.56 -9.75 7.92
CA LYS A 124 -13.04 -9.83 7.99
C LYS A 124 -13.61 -9.43 9.36
N GLU A 125 -12.81 -9.51 10.41
CA GLU A 125 -13.26 -9.21 11.78
C GLU A 125 -13.32 -7.70 12.06
N LEU A 126 -12.56 -6.88 11.33
CA LEU A 126 -12.49 -5.42 11.53
C LEU A 126 -13.55 -4.66 10.72
N THR A 127 -14.19 -5.30 9.74
CA THR A 127 -15.14 -4.67 8.83
C THR A 127 -16.50 -4.33 9.45
N GLU A 128 -16.81 -4.87 10.64
CA GLU A 128 -18.14 -4.74 11.25
C GLU A 128 -18.20 -3.77 12.43
N SER A 129 -17.06 -3.26 12.90
CA SER A 129 -16.99 -2.54 14.17
C SER A 129 -16.08 -1.30 14.21
N ASP A 130 -15.41 -0.95 13.11
CA ASP A 130 -14.45 0.17 13.09
C ASP A 130 -14.80 1.17 11.99
N ASP A 131 -15.27 2.37 12.39
CA ASP A 131 -15.54 3.52 11.49
C ASP A 131 -14.25 4.02 10.76
N ASN A 132 -13.10 3.44 11.08
CA ASN A 132 -11.83 3.72 10.40
C ASN A 132 -11.46 2.65 9.37
N TYR A 133 -12.31 1.65 9.10
CA TYR A 133 -12.01 0.59 8.14
C TYR A 133 -13.00 0.60 6.97
N GLU A 134 -12.50 0.92 5.77
CA GLU A 134 -13.31 1.00 4.56
C GLU A 134 -12.84 -0.03 3.53
N GLY A 135 -13.79 -0.83 3.04
CA GLY A 135 -13.57 -1.78 1.96
C GLY A 135 -13.82 -1.15 0.59
N LEU A 136 -13.06 -1.58 -0.43
CA LEU A 136 -13.31 -1.09 -1.79
C LEU A 136 -14.70 -1.46 -2.33
N CYS A 137 -15.25 -2.62 -1.94
CA CYS A 137 -16.44 -3.21 -2.54
C CYS A 137 -17.41 -3.88 -1.55
N TRP A 138 -17.45 -3.44 -0.29
CA TRP A 138 -18.42 -3.94 0.69
C TRP A 138 -18.78 -2.87 1.72
#